data_AF-A0A9K3EK39-F1
#
_entry.id   AF-A0A9K3EK39-F1
#
_cell.length_a   1.000
_cell.length_b   1.000
_cell.length_c   1.000
_cell.angle_alpha   90.00
_cell.angle_beta   90.00
_cell.angle_gamma   90.00
#
_symmetry.space_group_name_H-M   'P 1'
#
loop_
_entity.id
_entity.type
_entity.pdbx_description
1 polymer ?
#
loop_
_entity_poly.entity_id
_entity_poly.type
_entity_poly.pdbx_seq_one_letter_code
_entity_poly.pdbx_strand_id
1 'polypeptide(L)' 'MMVGLWCSHPDWSLRPSIPQAIQVLKFEGALPDLPTRMPVPIYSPVPDGSETSSSSATLTNSSIDMVR' A
#
# COMPACT_ATOMS: atom_id res chain seq x y z
N MET A 1 3.11 13.89 -11.47
CA MET A 1 2.93 13.29 -10.13
C MET A 1 3.14 11.77 -10.22
N MET A 2 4.41 11.32 -10.25
CA MET A 2 4.75 9.92 -10.56
C MET A 2 4.63 8.98 -9.37
N VAL A 3 5.12 9.41 -8.20
CA VAL A 3 5.06 8.61 -6.96
C VAL A 3 3.61 8.29 -6.57
N GLY A 4 2.70 9.26 -6.70
CA GLY A 4 1.27 9.04 -6.43
C GLY A 4 0.65 7.98 -7.33
N LEU A 5 1.01 7.97 -8.62
CA LEU A 5 0.51 6.97 -9.57
C LEU A 5 1.11 5.57 -9.28
N TRP A 6 2.37 5.52 -8.83
CA TRP A 6 3.05 4.29 -8.43
C TRP A 6 2.44 3.67 -7.17
N CYS A 7 2.11 4.49 -6.17
CA CYS A 7 1.40 4.06 -4.97
C CYS A 7 -0.02 3.54 -5.27
N SER A 8 -0.65 4.04 -6.33
CA SER A 8 -2.02 3.69 -6.74
C SER A 8 -2.08 2.46 -7.67
N HIS A 9 -1.00 1.68 -7.78
CA HIS A 9 -0.95 0.53 -8.68
C HIS A 9 -2.02 -0.53 -8.32
N PRO A 10 -2.76 -1.10 -9.28
CA PRO A 10 -3.78 -2.11 -8.99
C PRO A 10 -3.21 -3.37 -8.36
N ASP A 11 -2.04 -3.82 -8.83
CA ASP A 11 -1.24 -4.87 -8.21
C ASP A 11 -0.50 -4.33 -6.97
N TRP A 12 -0.71 -4.97 -5.82
CA TRP A 12 -0.11 -4.62 -4.54
C TRP A 12 1.41 -4.89 -4.49
N SER A 13 1.89 -5.89 -5.24
CA SER A 13 3.30 -6.27 -5.28
C SER A 13 4.17 -5.23 -5.98
N LEU A 14 3.55 -4.42 -6.84
CA LEU A 14 4.19 -3.35 -7.59
C LEU A 14 4.07 -1.98 -6.91
N ARG A 15 3.34 -1.88 -5.79
CA ARG A 15 3.28 -0.65 -4.99
C ARG A 15 4.60 -0.48 -4.23
N PRO A 16 5.21 0.72 -4.23
CA PRO A 16 6.38 0.96 -3.40
C PRO A 16 6.00 0.92 -1.91
N SER A 17 6.94 0.51 -1.08
CA SER A 17 6.81 0.68 0.37
C SER A 17 6.83 2.18 0.73
N ILE A 18 6.25 2.55 1.88
CA ILE A 18 6.26 3.95 2.35
C ILE A 18 7.68 4.53 2.42
N PRO A 19 8.69 3.83 2.96
CA PRO A 19 10.07 4.35 2.97
C PRO A 19 10.62 4.60 1.56
N GLN A 20 10.36 3.71 0.61
CA GLN A 20 10.80 3.87 -0.79
C GLN A 20 10.14 5.09 -1.44
N ALA A 21 8.83 5.25 -1.23
CA ALA A 21 8.11 6.42 -1.73
C ALA A 21 8.70 7.73 -1.17
N ILE A 22 9.04 7.77 0.12
CA ILE A 22 9.69 8.92 0.76
C ILE A 22 11.07 9.20 0.15
N GLN A 23 11.90 8.18 -0.07
CA GLN A 23 13.23 8.35 -0.70
C GLN A 23 13.12 8.95 -2.10
N VAL A 24 12.18 8.49 -2.92
CA VAL A 24 11.95 9.05 -4.25
C VAL A 24 11.41 10.47 -4.18
N LEU A 25 10.51 10.78 -3.23
CA LEU A 25 10.03 12.14 -2.99
C LEU A 25 11.13 13.10 -2.52
N LYS A 26 12.14 12.58 -1.81
CA LYS A 26 13.34 13.32 -1.42
C LYS A 26 14.41 13.40 -2.51
N PHE A 27 14.16 12.81 -3.70
CA PHE A 27 15.14 12.70 -4.79
C PHE A 27 16.42 11.92 -4.41
N GLU A 28 16.34 11.04 -3.42
CA GLU A 28 17.44 10.20 -2.94
C GLU A 28 17.39 8.77 -3.50
N GLY A 29 16.30 8.41 -4.21
CA GLY A 29 16.10 7.10 -4.82
C GLY A 29 15.99 7.15 -6.34
N ALA A 30 16.04 5.98 -6.98
CA ALA A 30 15.75 5.87 -8.40
C ALA A 30 14.29 6.23 -8.68
N LEU A 31 14.07 7.06 -9.71
CA LEU A 31 12.71 7.36 -10.17
C LEU A 31 12.08 6.08 -10.72
N PRO A 32 10.79 5.83 -10.41
CA PRO A 32 10.13 4.65 -10.93
C PRO A 32 9.87 4.82 -12.43
N ASP A 33 10.17 3.78 -13.19
CA ASP A 33 9.75 3.68 -14.58
C ASP A 33 8.29 3.25 -14.61
N LEU A 34 7.40 4.21 -14.86
CA LEU A 34 5.97 3.94 -14.98
C LEU A 34 5.55 3.88 -16.44
N PRO A 35 4.72 2.91 -16.82
CA PRO A 35 4.15 2.86 -18.15
C PRO A 35 3.31 4.13 -18.40
N THR A 36 3.36 4.65 -19.63
CA THR A 36 2.58 5.83 -20.04
C THR A 36 1.07 5.59 -19.99
N ARG A 37 0.64 4.32 -20.00
CA ARG A 37 -0.74 3.89 -19.83
C ARG A 37 -0.87 3.11 -18.53
N MET A 38 -1.82 3.49 -17.69
CA MET A 38 -2.11 2.77 -16.46
C MET A 38 -2.67 1.38 -16.81
N PRO A 39 -2.16 0.29 -16.22
CA PRO A 39 -2.66 -1.05 -16.50
C PRO A 39 -4.13 -1.17 -16.05
N VAL A 40 -4.92 -1.91 -16.83
CA VAL A 40 -6.30 -2.24 -16.45
C VAL A 40 -6.24 -3.09 -15.18
N PRO A 41 -6.97 -2.73 -14.12
CA PRO A 41 -7.01 -3.55 -12.91
C PRO A 41 -7.54 -4.95 -13.24
N ILE A 42 -6.70 -5.96 -13.04
CA ILE A 42 -7.12 -7.36 -13.12
C ILE A 42 -7.38 -7.81 -11.69
N TYR A 43 -8.64 -7.84 -11.29
CA TYR A 43 -9.04 -8.44 -10.03
C TYR A 43 -9.20 -9.94 -10.29
N SER A 44 -8.25 -10.75 -9.82
CA SER A 44 -8.45 -12.19 -9.78
C SER A 44 -9.64 -12.47 -8.87
N PRO A 45 -10.68 -13.19 -9.33
CA PRO A 45 -11.73 -13.64 -8.43
C PRO A 45 -11.06 -14.45 -7.31
N VAL A 46 -11.33 -14.06 -6.06
CA VAL A 46 -10.93 -14.85 -4.90
C VAL A 46 -11.53 -16.24 -5.11
N PRO A 47 -10.77 -17.33 -5.00
CA PRO A 47 -11.33 -18.67 -5.10
C PRO A 47 -12.49 -18.78 -4.11
N ASP A 48 -13.67 -19.15 -4.60
CA ASP A 48 -14.88 -19.40 -3.80
C ASP A 48 -14.53 -20.42 -2.69
N GLY A 49 -14.19 -19.94 -1.50
CA GLY A 49 -13.70 -20.78 -0.40
C GLY A 49 -12.63 -20.15 0.48
N SER A 50 -12.01 -19.04 0.06
CA SER A 50 -11.26 -18.20 1.00
C SER A 50 -12.26 -17.25 1.67
N GLU A 51 -12.88 -17.74 2.76
CA GLU A 51 -13.46 -16.89 3.79
C GLU A 51 -12.47 -15.75 4.07
N THR A 52 -12.75 -14.58 3.50
CA THR A 52 -11.95 -13.39 3.79
C THR A 52 -12.33 -13.05 5.20
N SER A 53 -11.58 -13.60 6.16
CA SER A 53 -11.65 -13.21 7.55
C SER A 53 -11.21 -11.76 7.54
N SER A 54 -12.18 -10.86 7.38
CA SER A 54 -12.01 -9.44 7.57
C SER A 54 -11.55 -9.34 9.01
N SER A 55 -10.24 -9.23 9.21
CA SER A 55 -9.67 -8.91 10.51
C SER A 55 -10.27 -7.57 10.87
N SER A 56 -11.36 -7.61 11.64
CA SER A 56 -11.92 -6.43 12.29
C SER A 56 -10.73 -5.69 12.85
N ALA A 57 -10.55 -4.43 12.45
CA ALA A 57 -9.47 -3.62 12.97
C ALA A 57 -9.62 -3.57 14.49
N THR A 58 -8.82 -4.34 15.22
CA THR A 58 -8.79 -4.28 16.67
C THR A 58 -8.12 -2.97 17.02
N LEU A 59 -8.93 -1.96 17.37
CA LEU A 59 -8.45 -0.74 17.97
C LEU A 59 -7.97 -1.07 19.39
N THR A 60 -6.68 -1.38 19.53
CA THR A 60 -6.07 -1.58 20.85
C THR A 60 -5.91 -0.21 21.52
N ASN A 61 -6.94 0.20 22.28
CA ASN A 61 -6.91 1.43 23.06
C ASN A 61 -6.16 1.15 24.38
N SER A 62 -4.82 1.06 24.34
CA SER A 62 -4.02 0.95 25.56
C SER A 62 -3.96 2.32 26.24
N SER A 63 -4.86 2.56 27.20
CA SER A 63 -4.78 3.69 28.12
C SER A 63 -3.49 3.56 28.94
N ILE A 64 -2.60 4.56 28.85
CA ILE A 64 -1.46 4.67 29.75
C ILE A 64 -1.98 5.18 31.11
N ASP A 65 -2.22 4.28 32.05
CA ASP A 65 -2.41 4.66 33.44
C ASP A 65 -1.05 5.09 34.00
N MET A 66 -0.78 6.40 33.98
CA MET A 66 0.38 6.96 34.65
C MET A 66 0.03 7.06 36.14
N VAL A 67 0.41 6.03 36.89
CA VAL A 67 0.53 6.07 38.36
C VAL A 67 1.33 7.31 38.76
N ARG A 68 0.69 8.21 39.50
CA ARG A 68 1.35 9.05 40.51
C ARG A 68 0.42 9.34 41.67
#